data_AF-A0A0N4WXY6-F1
#
_entry.id   AF-A0A0N4WXY6-F1
#
_cell.length_a   1.000
_cell.length_b   1.000
_cell.length_c   1.000
_cell.angle_alpha   90.00
_cell.angle_beta   90.00
_cell.angle_gamma   90.00
#
_symmetry.space_group_name_H-M   'P 1'
#
loop_
_entity.id
_entity.type
_entity.pdbx_description
1 polymer ?
#
loop_
_entity_poly.entity_id
_entity_poly.type
_entity_poly.pdbx_seq_one_letter_code
_entity_poly.pdbx_strand_id
1 'polypeptide(L)'
;MSFAIVFFPHTKTSGVFPIQSLPLVLKREMSLRFAGKEGVTKESVSVDGELIEDVFDVSCAPPRDSSPCNEEPPPSAKERELMLRIARMEEVMVEMMSSMKAIQHEMSRMSTAHSSRLDKSEHMLRELLRRNPAKQASGNISYDYACEKDVAELRELKGHNKNLFVLDLEKTVFEDEPAELERLVDDRSRSKDRIIFIKQVKYSL
;
A
#
# COMPACT_ATOMS: atom_id res chain seq x y z
N MET A 1 28.01 -6.30 -19.60
CA MET A 1 27.14 -6.76 -18.50
C MET A 1 27.03 -5.64 -17.48
N SER A 2 25.83 -5.32 -17.00
CA SER A 2 25.58 -4.16 -16.14
C SER A 2 25.41 -4.59 -14.69
N PHE A 3 26.13 -3.94 -13.77
CA PHE A 3 26.10 -4.21 -12.33
C PHE A 3 25.69 -2.95 -11.58
N ALA A 4 25.11 -3.13 -10.39
CA ALA A 4 24.76 -2.04 -9.50
C ALA A 4 25.50 -2.22 -8.17
N ILE A 5 26.02 -1.11 -7.63
CA ILE A 5 26.57 -1.06 -6.28
C ILE A 5 25.47 -0.50 -5.39
N VAL A 6 25.01 -1.32 -4.44
CA VAL A 6 23.93 -0.95 -3.54
C VAL A 6 24.52 -0.63 -2.18
N PHE A 7 24.23 0.58 -1.69
CA PHE A 7 24.60 1.03 -0.35
C PHE A 7 23.36 0.96 0.54
N PHE A 8 23.46 0.20 1.63
CA PHE A 8 22.40 0.08 2.62
C PHE A 8 22.64 1.10 3.73
N PRO A 9 21.67 1.98 4.05
CA PRO A 9 21.87 3.09 4.98
C PRO A 9 22.17 2.67 6.43
N HIS A 10 22.00 1.40 6.77
CA HIS A 10 22.22 0.88 8.12
C HIS A 10 23.38 -0.11 8.25
N THR A 11 24.16 -0.33 7.19
CA THR A 11 25.33 -1.24 7.25
C THR A 11 26.53 -0.64 6.51
N LYS A 12 27.72 -0.69 7.11
CA LYS A 12 28.98 -0.20 6.52
C LYS A 12 29.52 -1.02 5.33
N THR A 13 28.81 -2.07 4.93
CA THR A 13 29.22 -2.96 3.84
C THR A 13 28.43 -2.65 2.57
N SER A 14 29.13 -2.31 1.49
CA SER A 14 28.59 -2.21 0.14
C SER A 14 28.69 -3.56 -0.57
N GLY A 15 27.65 -3.91 -1.34
CA GLY A 15 27.61 -5.13 -2.14
C GLY A 15 27.45 -4.83 -3.62
N VAL A 16 28.11 -5.62 -4.48
CA VAL A 16 27.98 -5.53 -5.95
C VAL A 16 27.07 -6.66 -6.41
N PHE A 17 25.93 -6.30 -7.01
CA PHE A 17 24.95 -7.28 -7.49
C PHE A 17 24.69 -7.12 -9.00
N PRO A 18 24.46 -8.23 -9.72
CA PRO A 18 23.91 -8.19 -11.07
C PRO A 18 22.55 -7.51 -11.07
N ILE A 19 22.26 -6.64 -12.04
CA ILE A 19 21.02 -5.86 -12.08
C ILE A 19 19.77 -6.76 -12.14
N GLN A 20 19.90 -7.96 -12.67
CA GLN A 20 18.80 -8.92 -12.83
C GLN A 20 18.39 -9.60 -11.51
N SER A 21 19.20 -9.54 -10.46
CA SER A 21 18.94 -10.20 -9.18
C SER A 21 18.34 -9.25 -8.12
N LEU A 22 17.97 -8.02 -8.46
CA LEU A 22 17.43 -7.05 -7.51
C LEU A 22 15.89 -7.08 -7.44
N PRO A 23 15.29 -7.29 -6.25
CA PRO A 23 13.84 -7.20 -6.05
C PRO A 23 13.32 -5.78 -6.36
N LEU A 24 12.20 -5.68 -7.08
CA LEU A 24 11.55 -4.42 -7.49
C LEU A 24 11.26 -3.45 -6.33
N VAL A 25 11.09 -3.97 -5.12
CA VAL A 25 10.78 -3.20 -3.89
C VAL A 25 11.94 -2.30 -3.46
N LEU A 26 13.19 -2.69 -3.74
CA LEU A 26 14.39 -1.90 -3.39
C LEU A 26 14.63 -0.70 -4.31
N LYS A 27 13.87 -0.55 -5.40
CA LYS A 27 14.01 0.59 -6.33
C LYS A 27 13.45 1.91 -5.80
N ARG A 28 12.63 1.89 -4.75
CA ARG A 28 11.88 3.09 -4.30
C ARG A 28 12.48 3.84 -3.12
N GLU A 29 13.37 3.22 -2.33
CA GLU A 29 13.90 3.84 -1.10
C GLU A 29 15.43 3.95 -1.03
N MET A 30 16.16 3.58 -2.09
CA MET A 30 17.63 3.64 -2.10
C MET A 30 18.18 4.55 -3.21
N SER A 31 19.18 5.36 -2.86
CA SER A 31 19.99 6.14 -3.80
C SER A 31 20.85 5.21 -4.65
N LEU A 32 20.26 4.68 -5.72
CA LEU A 32 20.95 3.90 -6.74
C LEU A 32 21.80 4.85 -7.60
N ARG A 33 23.13 4.81 -7.44
CA ARG A 33 24.06 5.45 -8.39
C ARG A 33 24.37 4.46 -9.51
N PHE A 34 23.91 4.79 -10.70
CA PHE A 34 24.13 3.97 -11.90
C PHE A 34 25.51 4.28 -12.47
N ALA A 35 26.42 3.31 -12.44
CA ALA A 35 27.64 3.37 -13.23
C ALA A 35 27.33 2.80 -14.63
N GLY A 36 27.19 3.67 -15.61
CA GLY A 36 26.93 3.31 -17.00
C GLY A 36 28.05 3.78 -17.91
N LYS A 37 28.76 2.80 -18.48
CA LYS A 37 29.71 2.82 -19.62
C LYS A 37 31.12 3.41 -19.37
N GLU A 38 32.05 2.45 -19.44
CA GLU A 38 33.47 2.49 -19.83
C GLU A 38 34.28 3.73 -19.45
N GLY A 39 35.12 3.60 -18.42
CA GLY A 39 36.24 4.54 -18.22
C GLY A 39 36.76 4.74 -16.80
N VAL A 40 36.19 4.13 -15.75
CA VAL A 40 36.70 4.34 -14.38
C VAL A 40 37.69 3.24 -14.02
N THR A 41 38.97 3.46 -14.29
CA THR A 41 40.07 2.68 -13.72
C THR A 41 40.18 2.97 -12.22
N LYS A 42 40.66 1.99 -11.44
CA LYS A 42 40.69 2.01 -9.96
C LYS A 42 41.52 3.14 -9.32
N GLU A 43 42.09 4.05 -10.10
CA GLU A 43 43.00 5.11 -9.65
C GLU A 43 42.29 6.44 -9.38
N SER A 44 41.00 6.58 -9.73
CA SER A 44 40.27 7.85 -9.66
C SER A 44 39.52 8.11 -8.33
N VAL A 45 39.70 7.26 -7.32
CA VAL A 45 38.94 7.34 -6.07
C VAL A 45 39.88 7.17 -4.88
N SER A 46 39.90 8.18 -4.01
CA SER A 46 40.61 8.13 -2.72
C SER A 46 40.11 6.99 -1.83
N VAL A 47 40.96 6.50 -0.92
CA VAL A 47 40.60 5.45 0.06
C VAL A 47 39.38 5.85 0.92
N ASP A 48 39.12 7.15 1.06
CA ASP A 48 37.97 7.69 1.79
C ASP A 48 36.72 7.95 0.91
N GLY A 49 36.76 7.61 -0.38
CA GLY A 49 35.60 7.62 -1.27
C GLY A 49 35.28 8.98 -1.91
N GLU A 50 36.17 9.95 -1.82
CA GLU A 50 36.07 11.23 -2.54
C GLU A 50 36.63 11.08 -3.97
N LEU A 51 35.94 11.69 -4.94
CA LEU A 51 36.40 11.77 -6.33
C LEU A 51 37.57 12.75 -6.38
N ILE A 52 38.71 12.32 -6.92
CA ILE A 52 39.84 13.21 -7.18
C ILE A 52 39.44 14.06 -8.39
N GLU A 53 39.11 15.34 -8.16
CA GLU A 53 38.93 16.32 -9.25
C GLU A 53 40.30 16.59 -9.87
N ASP A 54 40.66 15.82 -10.90
CA ASP A 54 41.72 16.22 -11.80
C ASP A 54 41.27 17.50 -12.51
N VAL A 55 41.99 18.58 -12.25
CA VAL A 55 41.84 19.86 -12.94
C VAL A 55 42.12 19.61 -14.41
N PHE A 56 41.05 19.51 -15.19
CA PHE A 56 41.13 19.39 -16.64
C PHE A 56 41.63 20.72 -17.20
N ASP A 57 42.94 20.87 -17.32
CA ASP A 57 43.57 22.06 -17.88
C ASP A 57 43.33 22.10 -19.40
N VAL A 58 42.38 22.93 -19.83
CA VAL A 58 41.96 23.13 -21.23
C VAL A 58 43.01 23.93 -22.04
N SER A 59 44.28 23.95 -21.61
CA SER A 59 45.31 24.82 -22.19
C SER A 59 46.23 24.14 -23.21
N CYS A 60 46.08 22.84 -23.48
CA CYS A 60 46.88 22.13 -24.48
C CYS A 60 46.05 21.65 -25.67
N ALA A 61 45.52 22.61 -26.45
CA ALA A 61 45.08 22.33 -27.81
C ALA A 61 46.32 22.25 -28.73
N PRO A 62 46.53 21.16 -29.50
CA PRO A 62 47.57 21.11 -30.53
C PRO A 62 47.28 22.15 -31.63
N PRO A 63 48.31 22.62 -32.36
CA PRO A 63 48.15 23.70 -33.33
C PRO A 63 47.12 23.29 -34.39
N ARG A 64 46.12 24.16 -34.57
CA ARG A 64 45.08 24.03 -35.58
C ARG A 64 45.72 24.07 -36.97
N ASP A 65 45.87 22.91 -37.58
CA ASP A 65 45.81 22.84 -39.04
C ASP A 65 44.47 23.45 -39.46
N SER A 66 44.55 24.41 -40.37
CA SER A 66 43.44 25.15 -40.94
C SER A 66 42.60 24.20 -41.79
N SER A 67 41.80 23.38 -41.10
CA SER A 67 40.73 22.61 -41.70
C SER A 67 39.71 23.60 -42.29
N PRO A 68 39.34 23.46 -43.58
CA PRO A 68 38.37 24.33 -44.20
C PRO A 68 37.08 24.29 -43.38
N CYS A 69 36.49 25.46 -43.13
CA CYS A 69 35.13 25.57 -42.60
C CYS A 69 34.18 24.77 -43.48
N ASN A 70 33.95 23.52 -43.12
CA ASN A 70 32.77 22.79 -43.52
C ASN A 70 31.64 23.38 -42.69
N GLU A 71 31.05 24.49 -43.17
CA GLU A 71 29.71 24.86 -42.75
C GLU A 71 28.83 23.63 -42.99
N GLU A 72 28.29 23.05 -41.91
CA GLU A 72 27.32 21.97 -42.04
C GLU A 72 26.20 22.45 -42.96
N PRO A 73 25.86 21.67 -44.02
CA PRO A 73 24.80 22.07 -44.92
C PRO A 73 23.51 22.27 -44.11
N PRO A 74 22.74 23.33 -44.39
CA PRO A 74 21.56 23.64 -43.62
C PRO A 74 20.62 22.43 -43.63
N PRO A 75 20.00 22.07 -42.49
CA PRO A 75 19.25 20.83 -42.35
C PRO A 75 18.21 20.72 -43.47
N SER A 76 18.06 19.52 -44.02
CA SER A 76 17.11 19.27 -45.10
C SER A 76 15.68 19.57 -44.63
N ALA A 77 14.77 19.88 -45.56
CA ALA A 77 13.38 20.20 -45.21
C ALA A 77 12.72 19.09 -44.36
N LYS A 78 13.06 17.82 -44.62
CA LYS A 78 12.58 16.67 -43.85
C LYS A 78 13.15 16.62 -42.42
N GLU A 79 14.42 16.95 -42.24
CA GLU A 79 15.05 17.02 -40.91
C GLU A 79 14.48 18.17 -40.09
N ARG A 80 14.21 19.33 -40.70
CA ARG A 80 13.53 20.45 -40.02
C ARG A 80 12.11 20.09 -39.60
N GLU A 81 11.36 19.41 -40.47
CA GLU A 81 10.02 18.94 -40.15
C GLU A 81 10.03 17.92 -38.99
N LEU A 82 11.00 17.00 -39.00
CA LEU A 82 11.19 16.02 -37.92
C LEU A 82 11.54 16.71 -36.58
N MET A 83 12.47 17.66 -36.60
CA MET A 83 12.82 18.44 -35.39
C MET A 83 11.63 19.21 -34.83
N LEU A 84 10.82 19.85 -35.69
CA LEU A 84 9.60 20.54 -35.27
C LEU A 84 8.57 19.58 -34.68
N ARG A 85 8.47 18.35 -35.19
CA ARG A 85 7.58 17.33 -34.64
C ARG A 85 8.06 16.83 -33.27
N ILE A 86 9.37 16.64 -33.09
CA ILE A 86 9.97 16.25 -31.81
C ILE A 86 9.74 17.34 -30.77
N ALA A 87 10.03 18.61 -31.09
CA ALA A 87 9.81 19.73 -30.18
C ALA A 87 8.35 19.83 -29.71
N ARG A 88 7.39 19.67 -30.63
CA ARG A 88 5.95 19.64 -30.27
C ARG A 88 5.59 18.46 -29.36
N MET A 89 6.18 17.29 -29.59
CA MET A 89 5.96 16.13 -28.70
C MET A 89 6.54 16.37 -27.31
N GLU A 90 7.71 17.00 -27.21
CA GLU A 90 8.34 17.36 -25.94
C GLU A 90 7.46 18.33 -25.14
N GLU A 91 6.93 19.37 -25.79
CA GLU A 91 6.00 20.32 -25.17
C GLU A 91 4.76 19.61 -24.59
N VAL A 92 4.13 18.73 -25.37
CA VAL A 92 2.96 17.95 -24.92
C VAL A 92 3.32 17.02 -23.76
N MET A 93 4.49 16.38 -23.78
CA MET A 93 4.93 15.51 -22.68
C MET A 93 5.18 16.30 -21.40
N VAL A 94 5.79 17.49 -21.50
CA VAL A 94 6.04 18.36 -20.34
C VAL A 94 4.71 18.81 -19.73
N GLU A 95 3.76 19.25 -20.56
CA GLU A 95 2.43 19.64 -20.10
C GLU A 95 1.71 18.45 -19.44
N MET A 96 1.72 17.28 -20.07
CA MET A 96 1.12 16.05 -19.53
C MET A 96 1.73 15.66 -18.18
N MET A 97 3.06 15.71 -18.03
CA MET A 97 3.70 15.41 -16.76
C MET A 97 3.33 16.42 -15.67
N SER A 98 3.21 17.71 -16.02
CA SER A 98 2.81 18.74 -15.06
C SER A 98 1.37 18.54 -14.58
N SER A 99 0.46 18.20 -15.50
CA SER A 99 -0.94 17.87 -15.20
C SER A 99 -1.04 16.61 -14.33
N MET A 100 -0.29 15.57 -14.67
CA MET A 100 -0.26 14.33 -13.89
C MET A 100 0.23 14.56 -12.45
N LYS A 101 1.25 15.41 -12.26
CA LYS A 101 1.71 15.80 -10.92
C LYS A 101 0.64 16.55 -10.15
N ALA A 102 -0.08 17.49 -10.79
CA ALA A 102 -1.15 18.23 -10.14
C ALA A 102 -2.29 17.31 -9.69
N ILE A 103 -2.69 16.37 -10.55
CA ILE A 103 -3.71 15.35 -10.21
C ILE A 103 -3.24 14.47 -9.05
N GLN A 104 -1.99 14.02 -9.08
CA GLN A 104 -1.43 13.19 -8.01
C GLN A 104 -1.40 13.93 -6.66
N HIS A 105 -1.03 15.21 -6.66
CA HIS A 105 -1.07 16.04 -5.46
C HIS A 105 -2.48 16.21 -4.93
N GLU A 106 -3.46 16.48 -5.80
CA GLU A 106 -4.85 16.64 -5.38
C GLU A 106 -5.43 15.32 -4.83
N MET A 107 -5.14 14.20 -5.48
CA MET A 107 -5.55 12.87 -5.01
C MET A 107 -4.95 12.54 -3.64
N SER A 108 -3.68 12.88 -3.41
CA SER A 108 -3.02 12.68 -2.11
C SER A 108 -3.65 13.55 -1.01
N ARG A 109 -3.95 14.81 -1.34
CA ARG A 109 -4.63 15.75 -0.44
C ARG A 109 -6.04 15.28 -0.08
N MET A 110 -6.81 14.82 -1.06
CA MET A 110 -8.14 14.26 -0.83
C MET A 110 -8.08 12.98 0.02
N SER A 111 -7.17 12.06 -0.29
CA SER A 111 -7.03 10.79 0.44
C SER A 111 -6.76 11.02 1.93
N THR A 112 -5.79 11.89 2.24
CA THR A 112 -5.45 12.25 3.62
C THR A 112 -6.61 12.93 4.36
N ALA A 113 -7.32 13.86 3.70
CA ALA A 113 -8.49 14.51 4.28
C ALA A 113 -9.63 13.51 4.57
N HIS A 114 -9.87 12.56 3.67
CA HIS A 114 -10.86 11.51 3.85
C HIS A 114 -10.49 10.56 4.99
N SER A 115 -9.23 10.12 5.06
CA SER A 115 -8.74 9.29 6.17
C SER A 115 -8.98 9.97 7.52
N SER A 116 -8.59 11.24 7.66
CA SER A 116 -8.78 11.98 8.91
C SER A 116 -10.27 12.12 9.30
N ARG A 117 -11.17 12.27 8.32
CA ARG A 117 -12.62 12.31 8.58
C ARG A 117 -13.15 10.96 9.05
N LEU A 118 -12.67 9.86 8.47
CA LEU A 118 -13.04 8.52 8.90
C LEU A 118 -12.56 8.25 10.33
N ASP A 119 -11.31 8.56 10.65
CA ASP A 119 -10.75 8.37 11.99
C ASP A 119 -11.55 9.14 13.05
N LYS A 120 -11.93 10.40 12.74
CA LYS A 120 -12.79 11.22 13.61
C LYS A 120 -14.18 10.59 13.77
N SER A 121 -14.78 10.12 12.69
CA SER A 121 -16.10 9.48 12.75
C SER A 121 -16.08 8.19 13.57
N GLU A 122 -15.04 7.37 13.42
CA GLU A 122 -14.85 6.16 14.19
C GLU A 122 -14.67 6.48 15.67
N HIS A 123 -13.84 7.49 15.99
CA HIS A 123 -13.65 7.93 17.37
C HIS A 123 -14.96 8.41 18.01
N MET A 124 -15.76 9.21 17.29
CA MET A 124 -17.07 9.65 17.77
C MET A 124 -18.02 8.48 18.00
N LEU A 125 -18.06 7.51 17.09
CA LEU A 125 -18.89 6.31 17.25
C LEU A 125 -18.47 5.49 18.48
N ARG A 126 -17.16 5.30 18.68
CA ARG A 126 -16.63 4.64 19.89
C ARG A 126 -17.02 5.39 21.16
N GLU A 127 -16.91 6.72 21.17
CA GLU A 127 -17.33 7.53 22.32
C GLU A 127 -18.85 7.49 22.56
N LEU A 128 -19.65 7.47 21.49
CA LEU A 128 -21.11 7.32 21.59
C LEU A 128 -21.50 5.96 22.16
N LEU A 129 -20.86 4.88 21.71
CA LEU A 129 -21.07 3.53 22.24
C LEU A 129 -20.59 3.41 23.70
N ARG A 130 -19.52 4.12 24.07
CA ARG A 130 -19.03 4.17 25.45
C ARG A 130 -20.01 4.88 26.39
N ARG A 131 -20.61 5.98 25.92
CA ARG A 131 -21.56 6.80 26.72
C ARG A 131 -22.97 6.25 26.72
N ASN A 132 -23.36 5.56 25.66
CA ASN A 132 -24.58 4.79 25.57
C ASN A 132 -24.19 3.32 25.49
N PRO A 133 -23.76 2.69 26.61
CA PRO A 133 -23.70 1.24 26.64
C PRO A 133 -25.07 0.77 26.15
N ALA A 134 -25.10 -0.11 25.15
CA ALA A 134 -26.35 -0.67 24.64
C ALA A 134 -27.16 -1.03 25.86
N LYS A 135 -28.29 -0.33 26.07
CA LYS A 135 -29.22 -0.68 27.14
C LYS A 135 -29.51 -2.14 26.87
N GLN A 136 -28.97 -3.04 27.69
CA GLN A 136 -29.46 -4.41 27.72
C GLN A 136 -30.94 -4.22 27.95
N ALA A 137 -31.72 -4.43 26.89
CA ALA A 137 -33.10 -4.00 26.86
C ALA A 137 -33.81 -4.76 27.98
N SER A 138 -34.04 -4.06 29.09
CA SER A 138 -35.07 -4.33 30.08
C SER A 138 -35.39 -5.81 30.31
N GLY A 139 -34.42 -6.66 30.67
CA GLY A 139 -34.66 -8.03 31.16
C GLY A 139 -35.51 -8.98 30.31
N ASN A 140 -36.00 -8.57 29.13
CA ASN A 140 -36.96 -9.30 28.33
C ASN A 140 -36.26 -9.70 27.03
N ILE A 141 -36.04 -11.00 26.89
CA ILE A 141 -35.42 -11.59 25.71
C ILE A 141 -36.44 -11.53 24.57
N SER A 142 -36.02 -11.00 23.42
CA SER A 142 -36.83 -11.08 22.19
C SER A 142 -36.65 -12.46 21.57
N TYR A 143 -37.71 -13.27 21.54
CA TYR A 143 -37.71 -14.65 21.06
C TYR A 143 -37.95 -14.76 19.53
N ASP A 144 -37.34 -13.86 18.76
CA ASP A 144 -37.54 -13.80 17.30
C ASP A 144 -36.87 -14.97 16.56
N TYR A 145 -35.87 -15.61 17.18
CA TYR A 145 -35.03 -16.64 16.55
C TYR A 145 -35.25 -18.05 17.09
N ALA A 146 -36.01 -18.20 18.18
CA ALA A 146 -36.38 -19.49 18.76
C ALA A 146 -37.62 -19.30 19.64
N CYS A 147 -38.51 -20.29 19.66
CA CYS A 147 -39.70 -20.25 20.50
C CYS A 147 -39.32 -20.24 22.00
N GLU A 148 -39.97 -19.38 22.78
CA GLU A 148 -39.75 -19.26 24.23
C GLU A 148 -39.95 -20.61 24.95
N LYS A 149 -40.97 -21.37 24.54
CA LYS A 149 -41.27 -22.70 25.10
C LYS A 149 -40.12 -23.68 24.88
N ASP A 150 -39.57 -23.72 23.67
CA ASP A 150 -38.50 -24.65 23.32
C ASP A 150 -37.20 -24.28 24.04
N VAL A 151 -36.93 -22.98 24.21
CA VAL A 151 -35.80 -22.49 25.01
C VAL A 151 -35.96 -22.85 26.49
N ALA A 152 -37.17 -22.76 27.04
CA ALA A 152 -37.46 -23.17 28.41
C ALA A 152 -37.27 -24.69 28.61
N GLU A 153 -37.76 -25.51 27.69
CA GLU A 153 -37.56 -26.97 27.71
C GLU A 153 -36.08 -27.34 27.62
N LEU A 154 -35.33 -26.71 26.70
CA LEU A 154 -33.88 -26.87 26.60
C LEU A 154 -33.17 -26.49 27.90
N ARG A 155 -33.66 -25.44 28.57
CA ARG A 155 -33.11 -24.96 29.84
C ARG A 155 -33.34 -25.97 30.97
N GLU A 156 -34.53 -26.56 31.06
CA GLU A 156 -34.81 -27.61 32.04
C GLU A 156 -33.94 -28.85 31.83
N LEU A 157 -33.78 -29.28 30.58
CA LEU A 157 -33.03 -30.50 30.24
C LEU A 157 -31.52 -30.31 30.40
N LYS A 158 -30.97 -29.16 29.99
CA LYS A 158 -29.52 -28.98 29.78
C LYS A 158 -28.93 -27.74 30.47
N GLY A 159 -29.74 -26.93 31.16
CA GLY A 159 -29.30 -25.67 31.78
C GLY A 159 -28.21 -25.81 32.84
N HIS A 160 -28.07 -27.00 33.45
CA HIS A 160 -26.98 -27.32 34.37
C HIS A 160 -25.59 -27.29 33.69
N ASN A 161 -25.52 -27.63 32.40
CA ASN A 161 -24.31 -27.53 31.60
C ASN A 161 -24.48 -26.43 30.54
N LYS A 162 -24.01 -25.23 30.89
CA LYS A 162 -24.13 -24.03 30.02
C LYS A 162 -23.54 -24.24 28.62
N ASN A 163 -22.52 -25.08 28.46
CA ASN A 163 -21.90 -25.31 27.15
C ASN A 163 -22.79 -26.22 26.28
N LEU A 164 -23.33 -27.30 26.85
CA LEU A 164 -24.27 -28.17 26.11
C LEU A 164 -25.56 -27.44 25.78
N PHE A 165 -26.09 -26.65 26.72
CA PHE A 165 -27.26 -25.80 26.48
C PHE A 165 -27.03 -24.84 25.30
N VAL A 166 -25.90 -24.13 25.28
CA VAL A 166 -25.59 -23.19 24.19
C VAL A 166 -25.45 -23.90 22.85
N LEU A 167 -24.82 -25.07 22.79
CA LEU A 167 -24.65 -25.82 21.54
C LEU A 167 -25.99 -26.28 20.96
N ASP A 168 -26.92 -26.72 21.79
CA ASP A 168 -28.24 -27.14 21.28
C ASP A 168 -29.15 -25.95 20.99
N LEU A 169 -29.08 -24.88 21.79
CA LEU A 169 -29.75 -23.62 21.47
C LEU A 169 -29.25 -23.06 20.13
N GLU A 170 -27.95 -23.14 19.86
CA GLU A 170 -27.36 -22.73 18.58
C GLU A 170 -27.94 -23.54 17.42
N LYS A 171 -28.09 -24.86 17.56
CA LYS A 171 -28.75 -25.67 16.52
C LYS A 171 -30.19 -25.24 16.26
N THR A 172 -30.96 -24.97 17.33
CA THR A 172 -32.35 -24.51 17.20
C THR A 172 -32.42 -23.14 16.53
N VAL A 173 -31.55 -22.20 16.92
CA VAL A 173 -31.52 -20.83 16.38
C VAL A 173 -31.08 -20.78 14.92
N PHE A 174 -30.36 -21.79 14.42
CA PHE A 174 -29.85 -21.87 13.05
C PHE A 174 -30.49 -23.01 12.24
N GLU A 175 -31.64 -23.52 12.65
CA GLU A 175 -32.31 -24.64 11.98
C GLU A 175 -32.66 -24.32 10.50
N ASP A 176 -33.03 -23.07 10.23
CA ASP A 176 -33.31 -22.52 8.90
C ASP A 176 -32.06 -22.17 8.09
N GLU A 177 -30.91 -21.97 8.74
CA GLU A 177 -29.63 -21.60 8.11
C GLU A 177 -28.47 -22.48 8.59
N PRO A 178 -28.49 -23.80 8.31
CA PRO A 178 -27.48 -24.74 8.81
C PRO A 178 -26.08 -24.46 8.24
N ALA A 179 -25.99 -23.84 7.05
CA ALA A 179 -24.72 -23.47 6.43
C ALA A 179 -23.92 -22.42 7.24
N GLU A 180 -24.58 -21.64 8.10
CA GLU A 180 -23.88 -20.71 9.00
C GLU A 180 -23.15 -21.47 10.13
N LEU A 181 -23.64 -22.64 10.53
CA LEU A 181 -23.00 -23.45 11.58
C LEU A 181 -21.64 -24.02 11.18
N GLU A 182 -21.40 -24.21 9.88
CA GLU A 182 -20.11 -24.67 9.35
C GLU A 182 -19.02 -23.60 9.46
N ARG A 183 -19.40 -22.32 9.59
CA ARG A 183 -18.46 -21.21 9.71
C ARG A 183 -18.07 -20.97 11.17
N LEU A 184 -16.87 -20.45 11.38
CA LEU A 184 -16.43 -19.98 12.69
C LEU A 184 -17.31 -18.81 13.15
N VAL A 185 -17.58 -18.73 14.46
CA VAL A 185 -18.48 -17.72 15.05
C VAL A 185 -18.06 -16.29 14.66
N ASP A 186 -16.75 -16.02 14.59
CA ASP A 186 -16.22 -14.69 14.24
C ASP A 186 -16.48 -14.29 12.76
N ASP A 187 -16.66 -15.28 11.89
CA ASP A 187 -16.88 -15.07 10.44
C ASP A 187 -18.37 -14.93 10.08
N ARG A 188 -19.28 -15.19 11.04
CA ARG A 188 -20.75 -15.13 10.86
C ARG A 188 -21.28 -13.69 10.89
N SER A 189 -20.79 -12.88 9.97
CA SER A 189 -21.12 -11.45 9.87
C SER A 189 -22.60 -11.17 9.59
N ARG A 190 -23.29 -12.10 8.92
CA ARG A 190 -24.72 -11.99 8.55
C ARG A 190 -25.68 -12.37 9.67
N SER A 191 -25.18 -13.08 10.68
CA SER A 191 -25.97 -13.73 11.73
C SER A 191 -25.67 -13.19 13.13
N LYS A 192 -25.18 -11.94 13.20
CA LYS A 192 -24.74 -11.33 14.47
C LYS A 192 -25.87 -11.24 15.50
N ASP A 193 -27.09 -10.93 15.06
CA ASP A 193 -28.23 -10.79 15.96
C ASP A 193 -28.63 -12.12 16.60
N ARG A 194 -28.56 -13.23 15.83
CA ARG A 194 -28.74 -14.60 16.35
C ARG A 194 -27.69 -14.94 17.41
N ILE A 195 -26.44 -14.55 17.20
CA ILE A 195 -25.36 -14.73 18.18
C ILE A 195 -25.61 -13.89 19.44
N ILE A 196 -26.11 -12.66 19.29
CA ILE A 196 -26.48 -11.79 20.41
C ILE A 196 -27.63 -12.41 21.20
N PHE A 197 -28.64 -12.95 20.53
CA PHE A 197 -29.76 -13.67 21.16
C PHE A 197 -29.26 -14.85 21.99
N ILE A 198 -28.42 -15.74 21.42
CA ILE A 198 -27.84 -16.88 22.15
C ILE A 198 -27.08 -16.41 23.40
N LYS A 199 -26.30 -15.32 23.30
CA LYS A 199 -25.61 -14.73 24.45
C LYS A 199 -26.60 -14.24 25.51
N GLN A 200 -27.65 -13.51 25.12
CA GLN A 200 -28.66 -13.01 26.06
C GLN A 200 -29.36 -14.16 26.80
N VAL A 201 -29.79 -15.18 26.07
CA VAL A 201 -30.43 -16.37 26.66
C VAL A 201 -29.47 -17.08 27.62
N LYS A 202 -28.20 -17.26 27.25
CA LYS A 202 -27.17 -17.90 28.10
C LYS A 202 -26.95 -17.18 29.43
N TYR A 203 -26.97 -15.84 29.44
CA TYR A 203 -26.70 -15.03 30.63
C TYR A 203 -27.96 -14.68 31.45
N SER A 204 -29.15 -15.00 30.94
CA SER A 204 -30.42 -14.92 31.68
C SER A 204 -30.71 -16.15 32.56
N LEU A 205 -29.71 -17.02 32.73
CA LEU A 205 -29.71 -18.23 33.55
C LEU A 205 -29.11 -17.96 34.93
#